data_AF-A0A8R1INX8-F1
#
_entry.id   AF-A0A8R1INX8-F1
#
_cell.length_a   1.000
_cell.length_b   1.000
_cell.length_c   1.000
_cell.angle_alpha   90.00
_cell.angle_beta   90.00
_cell.angle_gamma   90.00
#
_symmetry.space_group_name_H-M   'P 1'
#
loop_
_entity.id
_entity.type
_entity.pdbx_description
1 polymer ?
#
loop_
_entity_poly.entity_id
_entity_poly.type
_entity_poly.pdbx_seq_one_letter_code
_entity_poly.pdbx_strand_id
1 'polypeptide(L)'
;MALNLYVDNLMLTSDEKPDKAINLYYEAKKTFLEMNMNLREFLSNSKDFNEKVDHKDRAPDANMKVLGYGGSQYPTKLKRQSKKRINKDFATN
;
A
#
# COMPACT_ATOMS: atom_id res chain seq x y z
N MET A 1 -12.49 -23.86 13.17
CA MET A 1 -12.70 -22.54 13.81
C MET A 1 -11.83 -21.55 13.07
N ALA A 2 -12.41 -20.59 12.36
CA ALA A 2 -11.64 -19.60 11.62
C ALA A 2 -11.13 -18.54 12.61
N LEU A 3 -9.81 -18.44 12.76
CA LEU A 3 -9.18 -17.37 13.53
C LEU A 3 -9.28 -16.10 12.68
N ASN A 4 -10.18 -15.19 13.02
CA ASN A 4 -10.22 -13.86 12.42
C ASN A 4 -9.03 -13.06 12.95
N LEU A 5 -7.85 -13.32 12.40
CA LEU A 5 -6.64 -12.55 12.70
C LEU A 5 -6.79 -11.19 12.00
N TYR A 6 -6.85 -10.13 12.79
CA TYR A 6 -6.82 -8.78 12.26
C TYR A 6 -5.38 -8.47 11.84
N VAL A 7 -5.19 -8.05 10.59
CA VAL A 7 -3.90 -7.65 10.03
C VAL A 7 -3.98 -6.18 9.63
N ASP A 8 -2.90 -5.41 9.82
CA ASP A 8 -2.84 -4.03 9.35
C ASP A 8 -2.41 -3.97 7.89
N ASN A 9 -2.84 -2.91 7.18
CA ASN A 9 -2.38 -2.65 5.82
C ASN A 9 -1.19 -1.69 5.84
N LEU A 10 -0.20 -1.95 4.98
CA LEU A 10 0.91 -1.04 4.71
C LEU A 10 0.86 -0.58 3.25
N MET A 11 0.89 0.73 3.03
CA MET A 11 1.05 1.31 1.69
C MET A 11 2.40 2.01 1.59
N LEU A 12 3.20 1.57 0.62
CA LEU A 12 4.47 2.20 0.27
C LEU A 12 4.32 2.84 -1.10
N THR A 13 4.68 4.12 -1.20
CA THR A 13 4.68 4.87 -2.45
C THR A 13 6.10 5.29 -2.78
N SER A 14 6.49 5.12 -4.04
CA SER A 14 7.78 5.60 -4.55
C SER A 14 7.59 6.19 -5.93
N ASP A 15 8.22 7.33 -6.17
CA ASP A 15 8.29 7.97 -7.49
C ASP A 15 9.48 7.42 -8.31
N GLU A 16 10.23 6.46 -7.76
CA GLU A 16 11.38 5.86 -8.42
C GLU A 16 11.01 4.74 -9.40
N LYS A 17 11.96 4.38 -10.26
CA LYS A 17 11.80 3.25 -11.20
C LYS A 17 11.60 1.92 -10.43
N PRO A 18 10.87 0.95 -11.01
CA PRO A 18 10.61 -0.35 -10.37
C PRO A 18 11.86 -1.05 -9.84
N ASP A 19 12.98 -0.93 -10.54
CA ASP A 19 14.27 -1.51 -10.18
C ASP A 19 14.86 -0.98 -8.88
N LYS A 20 14.56 0.27 -8.52
CA LYS A 20 14.98 0.85 -7.24
C LYS A 20 13.92 0.66 -6.17
N ALA A 21 12.64 0.70 -6.57
CA ALA A 21 11.52 0.43 -5.67
C ALA A 21 11.61 -0.96 -5.02
N ILE A 22 12.24 -1.95 -5.67
CA ILE A 22 12.48 -3.28 -5.06
C ILE A 22 13.34 -3.21 -3.78
N ASN A 23 14.26 -2.23 -3.69
CA ASN A 23 15.06 -2.06 -2.47
C ASN A 23 14.18 -1.62 -1.30
N LEU A 24 13.18 -0.77 -1.56
CA LEU A 24 12.19 -0.37 -0.55
C LEU A 24 11.42 -1.57 -0.01
N TYR A 25 11.11 -2.56 -0.87
CA TYR A 25 10.52 -3.83 -0.44
C TYR A 25 11.43 -4.60 0.53
N TYR A 26 12.70 -4.78 0.17
CA TYR A 26 13.66 -5.50 1.02
C TYR A 26 13.91 -4.79 2.34
N GLU A 27 14.06 -3.47 2.32
CA GLU A 27 14.25 -2.65 3.52
C GLU A 27 13.03 -2.71 4.43
N ALA A 28 11.83 -2.48 3.89
CA ALA A 28 10.59 -2.57 4.67
C ALA A 28 10.43 -3.96 5.29
N LYS A 29 10.68 -5.03 4.54
CA LYS A 29 10.60 -6.39 5.05
C LYS A 29 11.58 -6.63 6.19
N LYS A 30 12.82 -6.17 6.05
CA LYS A 30 13.85 -6.29 7.10
C LYS A 30 13.44 -5.52 8.36
N THR A 31 13.03 -4.26 8.23
CA THR A 31 12.62 -3.43 9.36
C THR A 31 11.42 -4.02 10.10
N PHE A 32 10.41 -4.50 9.39
CA PHE A 32 9.25 -5.12 10.04
C PHE A 32 9.59 -6.45 10.69
N LEU A 33 10.48 -7.25 10.09
CA LEU A 33 10.97 -8.47 10.72
C LEU A 33 11.74 -8.18 12.02
N GLU A 34 12.56 -7.13 12.05
CA GLU A 34 13.25 -6.67 13.28
C GLU A 34 12.27 -6.22 14.36
N MET A 35 11.11 -5.68 13.96
CA MET A 35 10.00 -5.34 14.87
C MET A 35 9.13 -6.56 15.25
N ASN A 36 9.56 -7.79 14.95
CA ASN A 36 8.79 -9.03 15.12
C ASN A 36 7.42 -9.01 14.43
N MET A 37 7.29 -8.26 13.33
CA MET A 37 6.11 -8.22 12.46
C MET A 37 6.40 -8.93 11.14
N ASN A 38 5.37 -9.54 10.55
CA ASN A 38 5.51 -10.25 9.30
C ASN A 38 4.74 -9.54 8.19
N LEU A 39 5.46 -8.93 7.24
CA LEU A 39 4.88 -8.39 6.01
C LEU A 39 4.70 -9.50 4.98
N ARG A 40 3.50 -9.56 4.39
CA ARG A 40 3.10 -10.55 3.38
C ARG A 40 2.22 -9.86 2.34
N GLU A 41 1.91 -10.59 1.26
CA GLU A 41 0.94 -10.18 0.24
C GLU A 41 1.27 -8.83 -0.43
N PHE A 42 2.53 -8.65 -0.83
CA PHE A 42 2.96 -7.48 -1.58
C PHE A 42 2.33 -7.45 -2.98
N LEU A 43 1.84 -6.27 -3.35
CA LEU A 43 1.28 -5.98 -4.66
C LEU A 43 1.57 -4.52 -5.03
N SER A 44 2.02 -4.30 -6.26
CA SER A 44 2.27 -2.98 -6.84
C SER A 44 1.52 -2.80 -8.17
N ASN A 45 1.41 -1.55 -8.61
CA ASN A 45 0.90 -1.18 -9.92
C ASN A 45 1.86 -1.52 -11.06
N SER A 46 3.13 -1.78 -10.77
CA SER A 46 4.15 -2.14 -11.75
C SER A 46 4.32 -3.65 -11.85
N LYS A 47 4.17 -4.19 -13.07
CA LYS A 47 4.38 -5.61 -13.36
C LYS A 47 5.85 -6.01 -13.10
N ASP A 48 6.79 -5.17 -13.53
CA ASP A 48 8.23 -5.41 -13.37
C ASP A 48 8.63 -5.54 -11.90
N PHE A 49 8.00 -4.74 -11.02
CA PHE A 49 8.20 -4.87 -9.58
C PHE A 49 7.62 -6.18 -9.06
N ASN A 50 6.37 -6.51 -9.43
CA ASN A 50 5.70 -7.74 -8.97
C ASN A 50 6.44 -9.01 -9.41
N GLU A 51 7.08 -8.99 -10.59
CA GLU A 51 7.92 -10.09 -11.09
C GLU A 51 9.23 -10.25 -10.31
N LYS A 52 9.73 -9.19 -9.67
CA LYS A 52 10.96 -9.19 -8.85
C LYS A 52 10.73 -9.56 -7.39
N VAL A 53 9.52 -9.37 -6.86
CA VAL A 53 9.16 -9.79 -5.50
C VAL A 53 9.20 -11.32 -5.41
N ASP A 54 9.72 -11.85 -4.31
CA ASP A 54 9.75 -13.29 -4.04
C ASP A 54 8.34 -13.91 -4.13
N HIS A 55 8.20 -15.06 -4.79
CA HIS A 55 6.90 -15.71 -5.00
C HIS A 55 6.10 -15.95 -3.71
N LYS A 56 6.79 -16.23 -2.59
CA LYS A 56 6.17 -16.47 -1.28
C LYS A 56 5.53 -15.22 -0.65
N ASP A 57 5.95 -14.03 -1.10
CA ASP A 57 5.53 -12.75 -0.54
C ASP A 57 4.54 -12.02 -1.46
N ARG A 58 4.28 -12.55 -2.66
CA ARG A 58 3.31 -11.98 -3.60
C ARG A 58 1.88 -12.17 -3.09
N ALA A 59 1.03 -11.17 -3.32
CA ALA A 59 -0.40 -11.33 -3.12
C ALA A 59 -0.96 -12.45 -4.03
N PRO A 60 -1.88 -13.30 -3.53
CA PRO A 60 -2.48 -14.38 -4.31
C PRO A 60 -3.39 -13.85 -5.43
N ASP A 61 -3.99 -12.69 -5.21
CA ASP A 61 -4.89 -12.03 -6.14
C ASP A 61 -4.35 -10.66 -6.57
N ALA A 62 -4.66 -10.26 -7.81
CA ALA A 62 -4.35 -8.93 -8.33
C ALA A 62 -5.17 -7.80 -7.67
N ASN A 63 -6.14 -8.15 -6.83
CA ASN A 63 -7.03 -7.22 -6.15
C ASN A 63 -6.82 -7.33 -4.63
N MET A 64 -6.21 -6.31 -4.03
CA MET A 64 -6.01 -6.24 -2.58
C MET A 64 -7.07 -5.37 -1.91
N LYS A 65 -7.72 -5.88 -0.85
CA LYS A 65 -8.66 -5.12 -0.03
C LYS A 65 -7.90 -4.46 1.12
N VAL A 66 -8.10 -3.15 1.27
CA VAL A 66 -7.47 -2.37 2.33
C VAL A 66 -8.53 -2.09 3.41
N LEU A 67 -8.34 -2.65 4.59
CA LEU A 67 -9.19 -2.41 5.77
C LEU A 67 -9.27 -0.90 6.11
N GLY A 68 -10.47 -0.45 6.49
CA GLY A 68 -10.73 0.96 6.84
C GLY A 68 -11.04 1.87 5.65
N TYR A 69 -10.87 1.39 4.41
CA TYR A 69 -11.32 2.10 3.21
C TYR A 69 -12.66 1.53 2.72
N GLY A 70 -13.69 2.39 2.68
CA GLY A 70 -15.03 2.00 2.27
C GLY A 70 -15.11 1.58 0.81
N GLY A 71 -15.04 0.28 0.54
CA GLY A 71 -15.58 -0.39 -0.65
C GLY A 71 -15.03 -0.03 -2.03
N SER A 72 -14.14 0.96 -2.16
CA SER A 72 -13.53 1.30 -3.44
C SER A 72 -12.31 0.40 -3.65
N GLN A 73 -12.55 -0.67 -4.41
CA GLN A 73 -11.53 -1.38 -5.20
C GLN A 73 -10.56 -0.34 -5.77
N TYR A 74 -9.26 -0.60 -5.76
CA TYR A 74 -8.32 0.20 -6.55
C TYR A 74 -8.25 -0.38 -7.96
N PRO A 75 -9.05 0.07 -8.95
CA PRO A 75 -8.62 -0.02 -10.32
C PRO A 75 -7.52 1.02 -10.52
N THR A 76 -6.45 0.61 -11.19
CA THR A 76 -5.30 1.40 -11.63
C THR A 76 -5.74 2.57 -12.52
N LYS A 77 -6.32 3.63 -11.94
CA LYS A 77 -6.41 4.98 -12.51
C LYS A 77 -6.32 6.00 -11.38
N LEU A 78 -5.12 6.56 -11.22
CA LEU A 78 -4.86 7.73 -10.39
C LEU A 78 -5.77 8.88 -10.87
N LYS A 79 -6.93 9.09 -10.23
CA LYS A 79 -7.63 10.38 -10.32
C LYS A 79 -7.03 11.29 -9.25
N ARG A 80 -6.14 12.20 -9.65
CA ARG A 80 -5.80 13.37 -8.85
C ARG A 80 -7.09 14.13 -8.55
N GLN A 81 -7.56 14.10 -7.31
CA GLN A 81 -8.44 15.13 -6.77
C GLN A 81 -7.64 15.98 -5.80
N SER A 82 -7.23 17.17 -6.25
CA SER A 82 -6.75 18.23 -5.37
C SER A 82 -7.95 18.85 -4.68
N LYS A 83 -8.22 18.47 -3.42
CA LYS A 83 -9.15 19.18 -2.55
C LYS A 83 -8.39 20.32 -1.87
N LYS A 84 -8.55 21.55 -2.37
CA LYS A 84 -8.10 22.77 -1.70
C LYS A 84 -8.99 22.95 -0.46
N ARG A 85 -8.45 22.75 0.75
CA ARG A 85 -9.13 23.22 1.97
C ARG A 85 -8.92 24.73 2.04
N ILE A 86 -9.96 25.51 1.79
CA ILE A 86 -10.06 26.87 2.29
C ILE A 86 -10.95 26.77 3.52
N ASN A 87 -10.36 26.88 4.71
CA ASN A 87 -11.11 27.21 5.92
C ASN A 87 -10.58 28.53 6.42
N LYS A 88 -11.44 29.55 6.38
CA LYS A 88 -11.43 30.58 7.41
C LYS A 88 -12.81 31.24 7.47
N ASP A 89 -13.66 30.67 8.30
CA ASP A 89 -14.67 31.45 9.02
C ASP A 89 -13.90 32.48 9.85
N PHE A 90 -13.79 33.71 9.34
CA PHE A 90 -13.46 34.91 10.11
C PHE A 90 -13.95 36.13 9.31
N ALA A 91 -15.18 36.55 9.58
CA ALA A 91 -15.61 37.94 9.78
C ALA A 91 -17.13 38.07 9.57
N THR A 92 -17.90 37.77 10.62
CA THR A 92 -19.13 38.53 10.92
C THR A 92 -18.72 39.94 11.37
N ASN A 93 -18.91 40.93 10.51
CA ASN A 93 -19.62 42.20 10.75
C ASN A 93 -19.49 43.09 9.51
#